data_AF-A0A0A0E8T0-F1
#
_entry.id   AF-A0A0A0E8T0-F1
#
_cell.length_a   1.000
_cell.length_b   1.000
_cell.length_c   1.000
_cell.angle_alpha   90.00
_cell.angle_beta   90.00
_cell.angle_gamma   90.00
#
_symmetry.space_group_name_H-M   'P 1'
#
loop_
_entity.id
_entity.type
_entity.pdbx_description
1 polymer ?
#
loop_
_entity_poly.entity_id
_entity_poly.type
_entity_poly.pdbx_seq_one_letter_code
_entity_poly.pdbx_strand_id
1 'polypeptide(L)'
;MVDDIDMPPELAEALYRQNEIDRAAAGQKAPVSGFTYKGVRLESRRAVLRELEDMKNIVEAMPELMSRRLETIWCDSNAGATYSVTVKDRLWIPDLKCAISEAVVDAIGGHNCVTLEGDAPVGMEIDPYWPGEYP
;
A
#
# COMPACT_ATOMS: atom_id res chain seq x y z
N MET A 1 13.68 30.22 -7.12
CA MET A 1 14.61 29.37 -7.86
C MET A 1 15.14 28.39 -6.85
N VAL A 2 14.75 27.13 -6.94
CA VAL A 2 15.29 26.07 -6.08
C VAL A 2 16.51 25.57 -6.83
N ASP A 3 17.70 25.70 -6.24
CA ASP A 3 18.91 25.16 -6.85
C ASP A 3 18.73 23.64 -6.96
N ASP A 4 18.83 23.10 -8.17
CA ASP A 4 18.91 21.66 -8.38
C ASP A 4 20.18 21.19 -7.67
N ILE A 5 20.02 20.48 -6.55
CA ILE A 5 21.13 19.90 -5.80
C ILE A 5 21.72 18.80 -6.69
N ASP A 6 22.80 19.13 -7.39
CA ASP A 6 23.51 18.19 -8.24
C ASP A 6 24.10 17.07 -7.34
N MET A 7 23.61 15.85 -7.52
CA MET A 7 23.97 14.72 -6.68
C MET A 7 25.31 14.14 -7.13
N PRO A 8 26.35 14.13 -6.28
CA PRO A 8 27.63 13.55 -6.67
C PRO A 8 27.47 12.08 -7.09
N PRO A 9 28.16 11.62 -8.15
CA PRO A 9 28.01 10.26 -8.67
C PRO A 9 28.35 9.18 -7.63
N GLU A 10 29.31 9.43 -6.75
CA GLU A 10 29.65 8.53 -5.64
C GLU A 10 28.49 8.37 -4.64
N LEU A 11 27.73 9.45 -4.38
CA LEU A 11 26.55 9.40 -3.51
C LEU A 11 25.41 8.63 -4.17
N ALA A 12 25.19 8.84 -5.48
CA ALA A 12 24.18 8.10 -6.23
C ALA A 12 24.48 6.59 -6.24
N GLU A 13 25.74 6.20 -6.43
CA GLU A 13 26.16 4.80 -6.38
C GLU A 13 26.02 4.20 -4.98
N ALA A 14 26.40 4.94 -3.94
CA ALA A 14 26.22 4.51 -2.55
C ALA A 14 24.74 4.30 -2.20
N LEU A 15 23.86 5.22 -2.61
CA LEU A 15 22.41 5.11 -2.43
C LEU A 15 21.83 3.92 -3.19
N TYR A 16 22.29 3.68 -4.41
CA TYR A 16 21.87 2.53 -5.20
C TYR A 16 22.22 1.21 -4.47
N ARG A 17 23.47 1.08 -4.00
CA ARG A 17 23.91 -0.11 -3.24
C ARG A 17 23.12 -0.30 -1.95
N GLN A 18 22.88 0.77 -1.20
CA GLN A 18 22.07 0.69 0.01
C GLN A 18 20.65 0.22 -0.30
N ASN A 19 20.04 0.73 -1.37
CA ASN A 19 18.72 0.31 -1.80
C ASN A 19 18.65 -1.17 -2.18
N GLU A 20 19.70 -1.72 -2.79
CA GLU A 20 19.78 -3.15 -3.08
C GLU A 20 19.90 -3.99 -1.80
N ILE A 21 20.70 -3.54 -0.83
CA ILE A 21 20.82 -4.18 0.49
C ILE A 21 19.48 -4.18 1.22
N ASP A 22 18.83 -3.02 1.32
CA ASP A 22 17.51 -2.88 1.95
C ASP A 22 16.47 -3.75 1.25
N ARG A 23 16.52 -3.79 -0.08
CA ARG A 23 15.66 -4.68 -0.86
C ARG A 23 15.96 -6.13 -0.46
N ALA A 24 17.20 -6.58 -0.49
CA ALA A 24 17.55 -7.96 -0.12
C ALA A 24 17.14 -8.31 1.33
N ALA A 25 17.20 -7.35 2.26
CA ALA A 25 16.86 -7.54 3.67
C ALA A 25 15.34 -7.56 3.95
N ALA A 26 14.52 -6.92 3.13
CA ALA A 26 13.07 -6.79 3.34
C ALA A 26 12.25 -8.10 3.14
N GLY A 27 12.90 -9.24 2.96
CA GLY A 27 12.26 -10.56 2.84
C GLY A 27 12.19 -11.09 1.40
N GLN A 28 11.51 -12.24 1.24
CA GLN A 28 11.42 -12.94 -0.04
C GLN A 28 10.80 -12.05 -1.12
N LYS A 29 11.48 -11.97 -2.27
CA LYS A 29 11.03 -11.15 -3.40
C LYS A 29 10.12 -11.90 -4.33
N ALA A 30 9.06 -11.20 -4.73
CA ALA A 30 8.22 -11.62 -5.82
C ALA A 30 8.94 -11.38 -7.17
N PRO A 31 8.62 -12.18 -8.20
CA PRO A 31 9.16 -11.99 -9.54
C PRO A 31 8.64 -10.70 -10.21
N VAL A 32 7.58 -10.10 -9.67
CA VAL A 32 6.96 -8.86 -10.15
C VAL A 32 6.73 -7.89 -8.99
N SER A 33 6.77 -6.59 -9.25
CA SER A 33 6.42 -5.56 -8.26
C SER A 33 4.92 -5.40 -8.07
N GLY A 34 4.11 -5.92 -8.98
CA GLY A 34 2.66 -5.86 -8.89
C GLY A 34 1.94 -6.60 -10.01
N PHE A 35 0.67 -6.92 -9.78
CA PHE A 35 -0.22 -7.61 -10.72
C PHE A 35 -1.66 -7.19 -10.46
N THR A 36 -2.56 -7.51 -11.39
CA THR A 36 -4.00 -7.26 -11.22
C THR A 36 -4.67 -8.49 -10.63
N TYR A 37 -5.47 -8.28 -9.59
CA TYR A 37 -6.22 -9.30 -8.89
C TYR A 37 -7.69 -8.86 -8.72
N LYS A 38 -8.65 -9.66 -9.19
CA LYS A 38 -10.09 -9.32 -9.17
C LYS A 38 -10.43 -7.90 -9.69
N GLY A 39 -9.64 -7.40 -10.65
CA GLY A 39 -9.81 -6.06 -11.21
C GLY A 39 -9.25 -4.90 -10.37
N VAL A 40 -8.45 -5.21 -9.35
CA VAL A 40 -7.68 -4.27 -8.52
C VAL A 40 -6.19 -4.47 -8.80
N ARG A 41 -5.45 -3.39 -9.03
CA ARG A 41 -4.00 -3.40 -9.22
C ARG A 41 -3.32 -3.46 -7.85
N LEU A 42 -2.51 -4.49 -7.60
CA LEU A 42 -1.77 -4.65 -6.35
C LEU A 42 -0.29 -4.37 -6.61
N GLU A 43 0.32 -3.49 -5.81
CA GLU A 43 1.71 -3.08 -6.00
C GLU A 43 2.46 -2.95 -4.67
N SER A 44 3.68 -3.47 -4.63
CA SER A 44 4.58 -3.38 -3.47
C SER A 44 5.80 -2.56 -3.85
N ARG A 45 6.12 -1.54 -3.05
CA ARG A 45 7.30 -0.68 -3.25
C ARG A 45 8.60 -1.49 -3.39
N ARG A 46 8.77 -2.53 -2.56
CA ARG A 46 9.98 -3.36 -2.51
C ARG A 46 9.80 -4.74 -3.16
N ALA A 47 8.68 -4.98 -3.85
CA ALA A 47 8.30 -6.26 -4.47
C ALA A 47 8.43 -7.46 -3.51
N VAL A 48 7.98 -7.31 -2.27
CA VAL A 48 8.01 -8.39 -1.27
C VAL A 48 6.83 -9.32 -1.51
N LEU A 49 7.09 -10.63 -1.54
CA LEU A 49 6.08 -11.66 -1.82
C LEU A 49 4.93 -11.61 -0.80
N ARG A 50 5.27 -11.55 0.49
CA ARG A 50 4.29 -11.52 1.57
C ARG A 50 3.37 -10.30 1.47
N GLU A 51 3.88 -9.12 1.12
CA GLU A 51 3.06 -7.92 0.98
C GLU A 51 2.05 -8.04 -0.17
N LEU A 52 2.43 -8.70 -1.26
CA LEU A 52 1.54 -8.99 -2.37
C LEU A 52 0.47 -10.03 -1.99
N GLU A 53 0.81 -11.01 -1.16
CA GLU A 53 -0.15 -11.96 -0.59
C GLU A 53 -1.11 -11.28 0.38
N ASP A 54 -0.60 -10.41 1.25
CA ASP A 54 -1.36 -9.59 2.18
C ASP A 54 -2.39 -8.73 1.43
N MET A 55 -1.96 -8.03 0.38
CA MET A 55 -2.88 -7.24 -0.47
C MET A 55 -3.93 -8.09 -1.18
N LYS A 56 -3.62 -9.34 -1.58
CA LYS A 56 -4.64 -10.26 -2.09
C LYS A 56 -5.66 -10.59 -1.00
N ASN A 57 -5.19 -10.89 0.21
CA ASN A 57 -6.04 -11.24 1.34
C ASN A 57 -6.97 -10.06 1.72
N ILE A 58 -6.48 -8.83 1.64
CA ILE A 58 -7.30 -7.61 1.82
C ILE A 58 -8.43 -7.57 0.78
N VAL A 59 -8.12 -7.82 -0.49
CA VAL A 59 -9.15 -7.85 -1.56
C VAL A 59 -10.14 -9.00 -1.36
N GLU A 60 -9.71 -10.15 -0.81
CA GLU A 60 -10.58 -11.27 -0.47
C GLU A 60 -11.50 -10.99 0.73
N ALA A 61 -11.01 -10.30 1.75
CA ALA A 61 -11.78 -9.97 2.95
C ALA A 61 -12.84 -8.89 2.69
N MET A 62 -12.63 -8.03 1.69
CA MET A 62 -13.63 -7.02 1.32
C MET A 62 -14.89 -7.62 0.68
N PRO A 63 -16.07 -7.05 0.99
CA PRO A 63 -17.28 -7.32 0.20
C PRO A 63 -17.06 -7.02 -1.29
N GLU A 64 -17.56 -7.88 -2.18
CA GLU A 64 -17.28 -7.81 -3.62
C GLU A 64 -17.64 -6.45 -4.24
N LEU A 65 -18.75 -5.84 -3.80
CA LEU A 65 -19.17 -4.52 -4.29
C LEU A 65 -18.26 -3.39 -3.83
N MET A 66 -17.55 -3.55 -2.71
CA MET A 66 -16.57 -2.59 -2.21
C MET A 66 -15.25 -2.76 -2.97
N SER A 67 -14.77 -4.01 -3.13
CA SER A 67 -13.50 -4.27 -3.80
C SER A 67 -13.49 -3.83 -5.26
N ARG A 68 -14.62 -3.96 -5.97
CA ARG A 68 -14.75 -3.50 -7.36
C ARG A 68 -14.61 -1.99 -7.54
N ARG A 69 -14.80 -1.20 -6.47
CA ARG A 69 -14.61 0.26 -6.48
C ARG A 69 -13.15 0.67 -6.47
N LEU A 70 -12.26 -0.22 -6.04
CA LEU A 70 -10.83 0.07 -5.97
C LEU A 70 -10.21 -0.06 -7.36
N GLU A 71 -9.29 0.84 -7.63
CA GLU A 71 -8.37 0.77 -8.77
C GLU A 71 -7.07 0.11 -8.35
N THR A 72 -6.45 0.60 -7.27
CA THR A 72 -5.12 0.18 -6.84
C THR A 72 -5.07 0.03 -5.32
N ILE A 73 -4.30 -0.96 -4.85
CA ILE A 73 -3.75 -1.01 -3.49
C ILE A 73 -2.23 -1.04 -3.66
N TRP A 74 -1.56 -0.06 -3.06
CA TRP A 74 -0.11 0.05 -3.05
C TRP A 74 0.40 -0.05 -1.61
N CYS A 75 1.40 -0.89 -1.36
CA CYS A 75 2.01 -1.05 -0.04
C CYS A 75 3.35 -0.30 0.03
N ASP A 76 3.49 0.59 1.02
CA ASP A 76 4.79 1.15 1.39
C ASP A 76 5.52 0.22 2.35
N SER A 77 6.28 -0.71 1.77
CA SER A 77 7.14 -1.66 2.49
C SER A 77 8.09 -1.01 3.50
N ASN A 78 8.45 0.28 3.32
CA ASN A 78 9.35 0.98 4.24
C ASN A 78 8.65 1.40 5.54
N ALA A 79 7.33 1.58 5.51
CA ALA A 79 6.53 2.04 6.65
C ALA A 79 5.76 0.90 7.34
N GLY A 80 5.72 -0.30 6.73
CA GLY A 80 5.16 -1.53 7.29
C GLY A 80 3.64 -1.46 7.47
N ALA A 81 2.89 -2.33 6.78
CA ALA A 81 1.42 -2.30 6.83
C ALA A 81 0.81 -0.88 6.62
N THR A 82 1.46 -0.10 5.75
CA THR A 82 0.99 1.20 5.27
C THR A 82 0.57 1.07 3.83
N TYR A 83 -0.64 1.55 3.50
CA TYR A 83 -1.24 1.37 2.20
C TYR A 83 -1.75 2.68 1.61
N SER A 84 -1.55 2.86 0.29
CA SER A 84 -2.31 3.83 -0.50
C SER A 84 -3.35 3.07 -1.32
N VAL A 85 -4.60 3.48 -1.21
CA VAL A 85 -5.73 2.87 -1.91
C VAL A 85 -6.35 3.90 -2.82
N THR A 86 -6.29 3.64 -4.13
CA THR A 86 -6.90 4.51 -5.15
C THR A 86 -8.30 4.00 -5.46
N VAL A 87 -9.29 4.89 -5.36
CA VAL A 87 -10.68 4.61 -5.70
C VAL A 87 -10.96 5.08 -7.13
N LYS A 88 -11.62 4.23 -7.91
CA LYS A 88 -12.03 4.54 -9.29
C LYS A 88 -12.94 5.77 -9.33
N ASP A 89 -12.83 6.53 -10.41
CA ASP A 89 -13.67 7.69 -10.69
C ASP A 89 -15.17 7.40 -10.52
N ARG A 90 -15.87 8.30 -9.81
CA ARG A 90 -17.31 8.28 -9.53
C ARG A 90 -17.80 7.06 -8.74
N LEU A 91 -16.91 6.28 -8.15
CA LEU A 91 -17.24 5.10 -7.35
C LEU A 91 -16.96 5.28 -5.86
N TRP A 92 -16.61 6.47 -5.40
CA TRP A 92 -16.51 6.76 -3.98
C TRP A 92 -17.87 6.67 -3.28
N ILE A 93 -17.86 6.08 -2.07
CA ILE A 93 -18.97 6.14 -1.12
C ILE A 93 -18.40 6.27 0.31
N PRO A 94 -19.11 6.90 1.26
CA PRO A 94 -18.62 7.10 2.63
C PRO A 94 -18.21 5.81 3.34
N ASP A 95 -18.96 4.73 3.16
CA ASP A 95 -18.74 3.45 3.85
C ASP A 95 -17.45 2.73 3.41
N LEU A 96 -16.85 3.15 2.30
CA LEU A 96 -15.65 2.52 1.75
C LEU A 96 -14.47 2.60 2.73
N LYS A 97 -14.38 3.68 3.52
CA LYS A 97 -13.37 3.82 4.58
C LYS A 97 -13.44 2.67 5.58
N CYS A 98 -14.64 2.39 6.10
CA CYS A 98 -14.86 1.34 7.10
C CYS A 98 -14.54 -0.03 6.50
N ALA A 99 -15.06 -0.30 5.30
CA ALA A 99 -14.86 -1.57 4.60
C ALA A 99 -13.38 -1.86 4.31
N ILE A 100 -12.59 -0.85 3.95
CA ILE A 100 -11.14 -1.02 3.74
C ILE A 100 -10.44 -1.31 5.06
N SER A 101 -10.70 -0.51 6.10
CA SER A 101 -10.05 -0.71 7.41
C SER A 101 -10.36 -2.10 8.00
N GLU A 102 -11.63 -2.51 7.97
CA GLU A 102 -12.06 -3.83 8.45
C GLU A 102 -11.39 -4.96 7.66
N ALA A 103 -11.36 -4.86 6.32
CA ALA A 103 -10.72 -5.87 5.51
C ALA A 103 -9.21 -5.99 5.75
N VAL A 104 -8.53 -4.86 6.04
CA VAL A 104 -7.11 -4.88 6.41
C VAL A 104 -6.92 -5.53 7.78
N VAL A 105 -7.75 -5.21 8.76
CA VAL A 105 -7.71 -5.85 10.09
C VAL A 105 -7.97 -7.36 9.97
N ASP A 106 -8.99 -7.76 9.24
CA ASP A 106 -9.36 -9.17 9.08
C ASP A 106 -8.29 -9.97 8.33
N ALA A 107 -7.65 -9.36 7.32
CA ALA A 107 -6.67 -10.03 6.49
C ALA A 107 -5.29 -10.16 7.14
N ILE A 108 -4.82 -9.12 7.84
CA ILE A 108 -3.43 -9.03 8.29
C ILE A 108 -3.27 -8.56 9.74
N GLY A 109 -4.37 -8.30 10.44
CA GLY A 109 -4.38 -7.96 11.86
C GLY A 109 -4.26 -6.48 12.17
N GLY A 110 -4.12 -5.58 11.19
CA GLY A 110 -4.11 -4.14 11.41
C GLY A 110 -3.26 -3.35 10.41
N HIS A 111 -3.15 -2.05 10.62
CA HIS A 111 -2.42 -1.14 9.74
C HIS A 111 -1.87 0.08 10.47
N ASN A 112 -0.77 0.61 9.94
CA ASN A 112 -0.15 1.84 10.43
C ASN A 112 -0.77 3.09 9.81
N CYS A 113 -1.23 2.99 8.58
CA CYS A 113 -1.95 4.05 7.88
C CYS A 113 -2.59 3.48 6.61
N VAL A 114 -3.78 3.98 6.27
CA VAL A 114 -4.33 3.81 4.93
C VAL A 114 -4.69 5.19 4.37
N THR A 115 -4.06 5.56 3.26
CA THR A 115 -4.39 6.79 2.53
C THR A 115 -5.34 6.46 1.38
N LEU A 116 -6.41 7.24 1.24
CA LEU A 116 -7.38 7.13 0.17
C LEU A 116 -7.14 8.22 -0.88
N GLU A 117 -6.94 7.79 -2.13
CA GLU A 117 -6.69 8.64 -3.28
C GLU A 117 -7.78 8.48 -4.36
N GLY A 118 -7.86 9.42 -5.31
CA GLY A 118 -8.81 9.38 -6.42
C GLY A 118 -10.14 10.09 -6.12
N ASP A 119 -11.26 9.41 -6.40
CA ASP A 119 -12.63 9.94 -6.23
C ASP A 119 -13.09 10.11 -4.77
N ALA A 120 -12.24 9.74 -3.82
CA ALA A 120 -12.40 10.07 -2.40
C ALA A 120 -12.17 11.58 -2.17
N PRO A 121 -12.54 12.14 -1.00
CA PRO A 121 -11.90 13.37 -0.54
C PRO A 121 -10.38 13.13 -0.58
N VAL A 122 -9.70 13.78 -1.51
CA VAL A 122 -8.29 13.50 -1.82
C VAL A 122 -7.44 13.68 -0.56
N GLY A 123 -6.58 12.70 -0.28
CA GLY A 123 -5.70 12.72 0.89
C GLY A 123 -6.42 12.39 2.19
N MET A 124 -7.57 11.71 2.15
CA MET A 124 -8.20 11.19 3.35
C MET A 124 -7.36 10.06 3.93
N GLU A 125 -7.07 10.16 5.22
CA GLU A 125 -6.31 9.16 5.96
C GLU A 125 -7.24 8.36 6.90
N ILE A 126 -6.94 7.07 7.03
CA ILE A 126 -7.45 6.20 8.08
C ILE A 126 -6.35 6.11 9.14
N ASP A 127 -6.70 6.51 10.36
CA ASP A 127 -5.79 6.47 11.50
C ASP A 127 -5.25 5.05 11.72
N PRO A 128 -4.01 4.91 12.23
CA PRO A 128 -3.44 3.62 12.60
C PRO A 128 -4.40 2.81 13.47
N TYR A 129 -4.51 1.52 13.19
CA TYR A 129 -5.33 0.63 13.98
C TYR A 129 -4.72 -0.77 14.08
N TRP A 130 -4.40 -1.16 15.31
CA TRP A 130 -3.96 -2.50 15.70
C TRP A 130 -4.84 -2.99 16.87
N PRO A 131 -5.57 -4.12 16.73
CA PRO A 131 -6.37 -4.70 17.80
C PRO A 131 -5.52 -4.94 19.06
N GLY A 132 -6.00 -4.45 20.20
CA GLY A 132 -5.32 -4.59 21.49
C GLY A 132 -4.32 -3.47 21.83
N GLU A 133 -4.04 -2.54 20.91
CA GLU A 133 -3.23 -1.34 21.21
C GLU A 133 -4.08 -0.17 21.74
N TYR A 134 -5.40 -0.20 21.54
CA TYR A 134 -6.35 0.78 22.08
C TYR A 134 -7.33 0.09 23.06
N PRO A 135 -7.60 0.69 24.24
CA PRO A 135 -8.44 0.11 25.29
C PRO A 135 -9.93 0.04 24.96
#